data_AF-A0A838HQE8-F1
#
_entry.id   AF-A0A838HQE8-F1
#
_cell.length_a   1.000
_cell.length_b   1.000
_cell.length_c   1.000
_cell.angle_alpha   90.00
_cell.angle_beta   90.00
_cell.angle_gamma   90.00
#
_symmetry.space_group_name_H-M   'P 1'
#
loop_
_entity.id
_entity.type
_entity.pdbx_description
1 polymer ?
#
loop_
_entity_poly.entity_id
_entity_poly.type
_entity_poly.pdbx_seq_one_letter_code
_entity_poly.pdbx_strand_id
1 'polypeptide(L)'
;LREHIPAALGPELYTKTCLYTLPPDRDFVLGPLAGLPQVLVAVGAGHAFKFAGLIGKILAEIALDGGTDHGIDAFRTDRPALAYQ
;
A
#
# COMPACT_ATOMS: atom_id res chain seq x y z
N LEU A 1 -16.83 -10.09 18.61
CA LEU A 1 -17.64 -9.19 19.47
C LEU A 1 -18.26 -9.91 20.66
N ARG A 2 -19.22 -10.85 20.48
CA ARG A 2 -19.84 -11.58 21.61
C ARG A 2 -18.86 -12.19 22.61
N GLU A 3 -17.78 -12.79 22.12
CA GLU A 3 -16.81 -13.48 22.96
C GLU A 3 -15.81 -12.53 23.64
N HIS A 4 -15.30 -11.53 22.92
CA HIS A 4 -14.19 -10.70 23.39
C HIS A 4 -14.58 -9.28 23.84
N ILE A 5 -15.67 -8.72 23.31
CA ILE A 5 -16.16 -7.36 23.60
C ILE A 5 -17.70 -7.37 23.62
N PRO A 6 -18.34 -8.11 24.55
CA PRO A 6 -19.80 -8.27 24.56
C PRO A 6 -20.56 -6.95 24.75
N ALA A 7 -19.96 -5.99 25.48
CA ALA A 7 -20.55 -4.66 25.69
C ALA A 7 -20.67 -3.82 24.39
N ALA A 8 -19.98 -4.19 23.31
CA ALA A 8 -20.05 -3.48 22.03
C ALA A 8 -21.15 -4.01 21.08
N LEU A 9 -22.04 -4.89 21.54
CA LEU A 9 -23.17 -5.44 20.76
C LEU A 9 -24.40 -4.53 20.72
N GLY A 10 -24.20 -3.22 20.68
CA GLY A 10 -25.28 -2.27 20.43
C GLY A 10 -25.91 -2.44 19.04
N PRO A 11 -26.96 -1.68 18.72
CA PRO A 11 -27.55 -1.70 17.38
C PRO A 11 -26.51 -1.29 16.32
N GLU A 12 -26.60 -1.90 15.13
CA GLU A 12 -25.79 -1.48 13.99
C GLU A 12 -26.16 -0.04 13.60
N LEU A 13 -25.20 0.88 13.74
CA LEU A 13 -25.42 2.28 13.40
C LEU A 13 -25.18 2.54 11.91
N TYR A 14 -24.20 1.84 11.32
CA TYR A 14 -23.73 2.12 9.98
C TYR A 14 -22.78 1.05 9.44
N THR A 15 -22.88 0.74 8.15
CA THR A 15 -21.99 -0.19 7.44
C THR A 15 -21.46 0.45 6.15
N LYS A 16 -20.16 0.23 5.87
CA LYS A 16 -19.49 0.59 4.62
C LYS A 16 -18.76 -0.61 4.05
N THR A 17 -18.91 -0.81 2.74
CA THR A 17 -18.05 -1.70 1.96
C THR A 17 -16.78 -0.97 1.56
N CYS A 18 -15.63 -1.61 1.72
CA CYS A 18 -14.32 -1.12 1.29
C CYS A 18 -13.68 -2.15 0.35
N LEU A 19 -12.61 -1.74 -0.35
CA LEU A 19 -11.89 -2.57 -1.31
C LEU A 19 -10.43 -2.67 -0.92
N TYR A 20 -9.86 -3.87 -1.05
CA TYR A 20 -8.43 -4.12 -0.96
C TYR A 20 -7.89 -4.54 -2.32
N THR A 21 -6.77 -3.94 -2.71
CA THR A 21 -5.94 -4.39 -3.83
C THR A 21 -4.70 -5.04 -3.25
N LEU A 22 -4.61 -6.37 -3.36
CA LEU A 22 -3.59 -7.18 -2.69
C LEU A 22 -2.63 -7.79 -3.71
N PRO A 23 -1.34 -7.42 -3.67
CA PRO A 23 -0.30 -8.19 -4.34
C PRO A 23 -0.18 -9.61 -3.76
N PRO A 24 0.44 -10.58 -4.49
CA PRO A 24 0.57 -11.96 -4.02
C PRO A 24 1.25 -12.10 -2.66
N ASP A 25 2.27 -11.29 -2.39
CA ASP A 25 3.00 -11.24 -1.11
C ASP A 25 2.33 -10.34 -0.06
N ARG A 26 1.26 -9.62 -0.42
CA ARG A 26 0.53 -8.66 0.44
C ARG A 26 1.38 -7.50 0.96
N ASP A 27 2.53 -7.23 0.34
CA ASP A 27 3.37 -6.08 0.61
C ASP A 27 3.02 -4.89 -0.30
N PHE A 28 3.56 -3.72 0.02
CA PHE A 28 3.36 -2.54 -0.83
C PHE A 28 4.03 -2.71 -2.20
N VAL A 29 3.52 -1.97 -3.20
CA VAL A 29 4.20 -1.80 -4.48
C VAL A 29 4.46 -0.32 -4.66
N LEU A 30 5.72 0.10 -4.62
CA LEU A 30 6.14 1.50 -4.67
C LEU A 30 7.26 1.68 -5.69
N GLY A 31 7.20 2.76 -6.45
CA GLY A 31 8.29 3.21 -7.32
C GLY A 31 7.93 3.21 -8.82
N PRO A 32 8.95 3.33 -9.70
CA PRO A 32 8.74 3.47 -11.14
C PRO A 32 8.19 2.20 -11.77
N LEU A 33 7.34 2.34 -12.78
CA LEU A 33 6.79 1.23 -13.54
C LEU A 33 7.83 0.71 -14.54
N ALA A 34 7.98 -0.62 -14.63
CA ALA A 34 8.90 -1.24 -15.58
C ALA A 34 8.59 -0.82 -17.02
N GLY A 35 9.62 -0.36 -17.74
CA GLY A 35 9.50 0.16 -19.12
C GLY A 35 8.96 1.59 -19.24
N LEU A 36 8.48 2.20 -18.13
CA LEU A 36 7.93 3.55 -18.09
C LEU A 36 8.43 4.28 -16.82
N PRO A 37 9.73 4.64 -16.75
CA PRO A 37 10.33 5.20 -15.53
C PRO A 37 9.74 6.54 -15.09
N GLN A 38 9.08 7.28 -16.00
CA GLN A 38 8.34 8.51 -15.71
C GLN A 38 6.98 8.29 -15.03
N VAL A 39 6.54 7.03 -14.88
CA VAL A 39 5.28 6.67 -14.23
C VAL A 39 5.60 6.01 -12.89
N LEU A 40 5.13 6.61 -11.80
CA LEU A 40 5.23 6.03 -10.46
C LEU A 40 3.95 5.30 -10.07
N VAL A 41 4.10 4.15 -9.41
CA VAL A 41 2.99 3.30 -8.95
C VAL A 41 3.02 3.19 -7.43
N ALA A 42 1.82 3.16 -6.84
CA ALA A 42 1.61 2.91 -5.43
C ALA A 42 0.42 1.96 -5.21
N VAL A 43 0.68 0.74 -4.70
CA VAL A 43 -0.36 -0.20 -4.26
C VAL A 43 -0.21 -0.44 -2.77
N GLY A 44 -1.27 -0.15 -2.02
CA GLY A 44 -1.24 -0.08 -0.56
C GLY A 44 -1.60 -1.36 0.21
N ALA A 45 -1.84 -2.48 -0.49
CA ALA A 45 -2.08 -3.80 0.09
C ALA A 45 -3.15 -3.86 1.22
N GLY A 46 -4.12 -2.94 1.23
CA GLY A 46 -5.17 -2.89 2.26
C GLY A 46 -4.72 -2.36 3.62
N HIS A 47 -3.45 -2.02 3.81
CA HIS A 47 -2.91 -1.57 5.10
C HIS A 47 -2.03 -0.31 5.05
N ALA A 48 -1.94 0.34 3.89
CA ALA A 48 -1.11 1.53 3.69
C ALA A 48 -1.62 2.83 4.34
N PHE A 49 -2.88 2.92 4.77
CA PHE A 49 -3.45 4.22 5.21
C PHE A 49 -2.63 4.89 6.32
N LYS A 50 -2.12 4.11 7.28
CA LYS A 50 -1.25 4.60 8.37
C LYS A 50 0.09 5.16 7.88
N PHE A 51 0.48 4.84 6.65
CA PHE A 51 1.71 5.29 5.99
C PHE A 51 1.45 6.28 4.85
N ALA A 52 0.19 6.65 4.59
CA ALA A 52 -0.18 7.41 3.38
C ALA A 52 0.63 8.70 3.20
N GLY A 53 0.85 9.45 4.29
CA GLY A 53 1.68 10.65 4.25
C GLY A 53 3.16 10.37 3.91
N LEU A 54 3.72 9.30 4.48
CA LEU A 54 5.11 8.89 4.20
C LEU A 54 5.26 8.38 2.76
N ILE A 55 4.35 7.54 2.30
CA ILE A 55 4.33 7.04 0.91
C ILE A 55 4.21 8.21 -0.07
N GLY A 56 3.34 9.19 0.21
CA GLY A 56 3.22 10.40 -0.60
C GLY A 56 4.53 11.19 -0.68
N LYS A 57 5.22 11.37 0.46
CA LYS A 57 6.54 12.01 0.51
C LYS A 57 7.57 11.26 -0.34
N ILE A 58 7.70 9.95 -0.13
CA ILE A 58 8.63 9.07 -0.85
C ILE A 58 8.42 9.18 -2.37
N LEU A 59 7.17 9.10 -2.84
CA LEU A 59 6.88 9.19 -4.27
C LEU A 59 7.14 10.59 -4.83
N ALA A 60 6.94 11.64 -4.03
CA ALA A 60 7.28 13.01 -4.44
C ALA A 60 8.80 13.19 -4.59
N GLU A 61 9.61 12.69 -3.66
CA GLU A 61 11.07 12.72 -3.74
C GLU A 61 11.56 11.95 -4.98
N ILE A 62 11.01 10.75 -5.23
CA ILE A 62 11.36 9.98 -6.44
C ILE A 62 10.99 10.76 -7.71
N ALA A 63 9.83 11.43 -7.74
CA ALA A 63 9.37 12.17 -8.91
C ALA A 63 10.19 13.44 -9.19
N LEU A 64 10.62 14.15 -8.14
CA LEU A 64 11.28 15.45 -8.26
C LEU A 64 12.80 15.33 -8.29
N ASP A 65 13.35 14.46 -7.44
CA ASP A 65 14.78 14.37 -7.15
C ASP A 65 15.40 13.06 -7.68
N GLY A 66 14.58 12.14 -8.20
CA GLY A 66 15.01 10.88 -8.79
C GLY A 66 15.31 9.76 -7.79
N GLY A 67 15.09 10.00 -6.49
CA GLY A 67 15.35 9.02 -5.44
C GLY A 67 14.78 9.43 -4.08
N THR A 68 14.98 8.59 -3.06
CA THR A 68 14.58 8.81 -1.67
C THR A 68 15.56 8.10 -0.74
N ASP A 69 15.80 8.65 0.44
CA ASP A 69 16.66 8.03 1.47
C ASP A 69 15.94 6.92 2.25
N HIS A 70 14.63 6.75 2.04
CA HIS A 70 13.86 5.68 2.65
C HIS A 70 14.15 4.35 1.96
N GLY A 71 14.56 3.34 2.73
CA GLY A 71 14.79 1.98 2.22
C GLY A 71 13.49 1.30 1.78
N ILE A 72 13.16 1.39 0.49
CA ILE A 72 11.93 0.85 -0.11
C ILE A 72 12.18 -0.34 -1.05
N ASP A 73 13.39 -0.91 -1.06
CA ASP A 73 13.78 -1.97 -2.00
C ASP A 73 12.86 -3.19 -1.96
N ALA A 74 12.34 -3.53 -0.78
CA ALA A 74 11.37 -4.62 -0.59
C ALA A 74 10.04 -4.39 -1.35
N PHE A 75 9.72 -3.15 -1.70
CA PHE A 75 8.44 -2.76 -2.30
C PHE A 75 8.54 -2.46 -3.79
N ARG A 76 9.69 -2.68 -4.42
CA ARG A 76 9.89 -2.39 -5.84
C ARG A 76 8.87 -3.10 -6.73
N THR A 77 8.54 -2.45 -7.84
CA THR A 77 7.61 -2.92 -8.88
C THR A 77 8.13 -4.13 -9.66
N ASP A 78 9.45 -4.35 -9.65
CA ASP A 78 10.14 -5.43 -10.38
C ASP A 78 10.56 -6.61 -9.48
N ARG A 79 10.10 -6.65 -8.21
CA ARG A 79 10.48 -7.71 -7.28
C ARG A 79 9.87 -9.07 -7.68
N PRO A 80 10.53 -10.21 -7.33
CA PRO A 80 10.10 -11.55 -7.77
C PRO A 80 8.65 -11.91 -7.43
N ALA A 81 8.11 -11.42 -6.32
CA ALA A 81 6.73 -11.70 -5.91
C ALA A 81 5.65 -11.12 -6.83
N LEU A 82 6.00 -10.17 -7.72
CA LEU A 82 5.10 -9.56 -8.69
C LEU A 82 5.29 -10.11 -10.12
N ALA A 83 6.34 -10.89 -10.36
CA ALA A 83 6.51 -11.59 -11.61
C ALA A 83 5.40 -12.65 -11.68
N TYR A 84 4.43 -12.44 -12.58
CA TYR A 84 3.39 -13.41 -12.84
C TYR A 84 4.02 -14.78 -13.19
N GLN A 85 3.53 -15.83 -12.52
CA GLN A 85 3.67 -17.21 -13.00
C GLN A 85 2.72 -17.44 -14.18
#